data_AF-A0AB73KY19-F1
#
_entry.id   AF-A0AB73KY19-F1
#
_cell.length_a   1.000
_cell.length_b   1.000
_cell.length_c   1.000
_cell.angle_alpha   90.00
_cell.angle_beta   90.00
_cell.angle_gamma   90.00
#
_symmetry.space_group_name_H-M   'P 1'
#
loop_
_entity.id
_entity.type
_entity.pdbx_description
1 polymer ?
#
loop_
_entity_poly.entity_id
_entity_poly.type
_entity_poly.pdbx_seq_one_letter_code
_entity_poly.pdbx_strand_id
1 'polypeptide(L)'
;MPGPAVWSSPKRWWALGVLVICVLVNGLDATILYVAMPQLVESLGATNSDLQWFHNAYLLVFASLMLPFGVFADRIGRKRLLMVGLAVFGLASAYAMNVDTPGELILGRALMGLGAAIVTPVSLALLPVLF
;
A
#
# COMPACT_ATOMS: atom_id res chain seq x y z
N MET A 1 12.96 -34.99 -25.42
CA MET A 1 13.22 -33.89 -24.47
C MET A 1 11.87 -33.39 -23.95
N PRO A 2 11.47 -33.63 -22.70
CA PRO A 2 10.20 -33.14 -22.18
C PRO A 2 10.31 -31.65 -21.84
N GLY A 3 9.33 -30.85 -22.28
CA GLY A 3 9.27 -29.41 -22.04
C GLY A 3 9.06 -29.04 -20.56
N PRO A 4 9.35 -27.79 -20.16
CA PRO A 4 9.27 -27.38 -18.76
C PRO A 4 7.83 -27.52 -18.24
N ALA A 5 7.65 -28.35 -17.22
CA ALA A 5 6.39 -28.52 -16.53
C ALA A 5 5.94 -27.18 -15.93
N VAL A 6 4.87 -26.60 -16.47
CA VAL A 6 4.17 -25.47 -15.87
C VAL A 6 3.46 -26.00 -14.63
N TRP A 7 4.12 -25.92 -13.48
CA TRP A 7 3.50 -26.22 -12.20
C TRP A 7 2.44 -25.15 -11.91
N SER A 8 1.21 -25.38 -12.36
CA SER A 8 0.00 -24.64 -11.96
C SER A 8 -0.30 -24.92 -10.48
N SER A 9 0.54 -24.34 -9.62
CA SER A 9 0.40 -24.50 -8.18
C SER A 9 -0.83 -23.70 -7.71
N PRO A 10 -1.77 -24.28 -6.94
CA PRO A 10 -2.92 -23.57 -6.34
C PRO A 10 -2.51 -22.29 -5.57
N LYS A 11 -1.26 -22.25 -5.11
CA LYS A 11 -0.61 -21.11 -4.45
C LYS A 11 -0.49 -19.86 -5.33
N ARG A 12 -0.46 -19.98 -6.66
CA ARG A 12 -0.42 -18.84 -7.61
C ARG A 12 -1.73 -18.05 -7.61
N TRP A 13 -2.88 -18.75 -7.56
CA TRP A 13 -4.20 -18.12 -7.47
C TRP A 13 -4.43 -17.41 -6.13
N TRP A 14 -3.95 -18.00 -5.04
CA TRP A 14 -3.94 -17.34 -3.73
C TRP A 14 -3.08 -16.09 -3.70
N ALA A 15 -1.89 -16.11 -4.32
CA ALA A 15 -1.05 -14.93 -4.44
C ALA A 15 -1.76 -13.82 -5.26
N LEU A 16 -2.41 -14.18 -6.36
CA LEU A 16 -3.25 -13.25 -7.14
C LEU A 16 -4.35 -12.63 -6.28
N GLY A 17 -5.08 -13.43 -5.50
CA GLY A 17 -6.12 -12.94 -4.60
C GLY A 17 -5.58 -11.93 -3.60
N VAL A 18 -4.43 -12.21 -2.97
CA VAL A 18 -3.78 -11.27 -2.05
C VAL A 18 -3.36 -9.97 -2.75
N LEU A 19 -2.80 -10.07 -3.96
CA LEU A 19 -2.41 -8.90 -4.75
C LEU A 19 -3.61 -8.02 -5.13
N VAL A 20 -4.70 -8.65 -5.59
CA VAL A 20 -5.95 -7.97 -5.94
C VAL A 20 -6.55 -7.29 -4.72
N ILE A 21 -6.63 -7.99 -3.59
CA ILE A 21 -7.11 -7.40 -2.33
C ILE A 21 -6.22 -6.22 -1.93
N CYS A 22 -4.90 -6.33 -2.07
CA CYS A 22 -4.00 -5.24 -1.71
C CYS A 22 -4.22 -4.00 -2.59
N VAL A 23 -4.38 -4.17 -3.90
CA VAL A 23 -4.69 -3.08 -4.83
C VAL A 23 -6.07 -2.48 -4.55
N LEU A 24 -7.07 -3.32 -4.26
CA LEU A 24 -8.41 -2.87 -3.88
C LEU A 24 -8.40 -2.05 -2.59
N VAL A 25 -7.73 -2.53 -1.55
CA VAL A 25 -7.60 -1.83 -0.27
C VAL A 25 -6.87 -0.49 -0.47
N ASN A 26 -5.83 -0.48 -1.30
CA ASN A 26 -5.11 0.76 -1.63
C ASN A 26 -5.99 1.79 -2.36
N GLY A 27 -6.82 1.32 -3.31
CA GLY A 27 -7.81 2.17 -3.98
C GLY A 27 -8.89 2.68 -3.02
N LEU A 28 -9.37 1.80 -2.13
CA LEU A 28 -10.37 2.15 -1.12
C LEU A 28 -9.84 3.19 -0.13
N ASP A 29 -8.58 3.10 0.31
CA ASP A 29 -7.98 4.05 1.24
C ASP A 29 -8.05 5.50 0.73
N ALA A 30 -7.80 5.71 -0.57
CA ALA A 30 -7.91 7.02 -1.20
C ALA A 30 -9.37 7.52 -1.22
N THR A 31 -10.35 6.63 -1.44
CA THR A 31 -11.77 6.98 -1.47
C THR A 31 -12.35 7.25 -0.08
N ILE A 32 -11.89 6.52 0.94
CA ILE A 32 -12.32 6.70 2.33
C ILE A 32 -12.07 8.12 2.80
N LEU A 33 -10.96 8.73 2.37
CA LEU A 33 -10.60 10.09 2.74
C LEU A 33 -11.63 11.11 2.24
N TYR A 34 -12.12 10.96 1.00
CA TYR A 34 -13.15 11.82 0.44
C TYR A 34 -14.50 11.69 1.18
N VAL A 35 -14.86 10.47 1.57
CA VAL A 35 -16.11 10.21 2.31
C VAL A 35 -16.02 10.68 3.76
N ALA A 36 -14.84 10.56 4.38
CA ALA A 36 -14.59 10.91 5.77
C ALA A 36 -14.31 12.41 5.98
N MET A 37 -14.07 13.21 4.93
CA MET A 37 -13.74 14.63 5.08
C MET A 37 -14.68 15.40 6.03
N PRO A 38 -16.02 15.29 5.94
CA PRO A 38 -16.92 16.01 6.84
C PRO A 38 -16.70 15.60 8.30
N GLN A 39 -16.51 14.30 8.54
CA GLN A 39 -16.26 13.74 9.87
C GLN A 39 -14.91 14.18 10.42
N LEU A 40 -13.85 14.23 9.60
CA LEU A 40 -12.51 14.66 10.00
C LEU A 40 -12.46 16.14 10.40
N VAL A 41 -13.23 16.99 9.73
CA VAL A 41 -13.36 18.41 10.12
C VAL A 41 -14.08 18.55 11.45
N GLU A 42 -15.15 17.79 11.66
CA GLU A 42 -15.98 17.86 12.87
C GLU A 42 -15.32 17.20 14.09
N SER A 43 -14.65 16.05 13.91
CA SER A 43 -14.06 15.27 15.01
C SER A 43 -12.64 15.67 15.39
N LEU A 44 -11.81 16.04 14.41
CA LEU A 44 -10.40 16.40 14.64
C LEU A 44 -10.15 17.91 14.58
N GLY A 45 -11.16 18.71 14.24
CA GLY A 45 -10.99 20.14 13.97
C GLY A 45 -10.08 20.42 12.77
N ALA A 46 -10.00 19.48 11.82
CA ALA A 46 -9.06 19.53 10.71
C ALA A 46 -9.32 20.76 9.82
N THR A 47 -8.24 21.47 9.48
CA THR A 47 -8.33 22.62 8.56
C THR A 47 -8.35 22.15 7.11
N ASN A 48 -8.72 23.04 6.19
CA ASN A 48 -8.60 22.78 4.74
C ASN A 48 -7.17 22.40 4.31
N SER A 49 -6.15 22.90 5.01
CA SER A 49 -4.76 22.53 4.75
C SER A 49 -4.46 21.11 5.18
N ASP A 50 -4.98 20.67 6.33
CA ASP A 50 -4.79 19.31 6.83
C ASP A 50 -5.44 18.27 5.90
N LEU A 51 -6.64 18.57 5.41
CA LEU A 51 -7.33 17.73 4.42
C LEU A 51 -6.50 17.50 3.15
N GLN A 52 -5.80 18.54 2.67
CA GLN A 52 -4.88 18.41 1.54
C GLN A 52 -3.67 17.55 1.90
N TRP A 53 -3.12 17.73 3.11
CA TRP A 53 -1.98 16.96 3.59
C TRP A 53 -2.31 15.48 3.82
N PHE A 54 -3.53 15.13 4.23
CA PHE A 54 -3.95 13.73 4.35
C PHE A 54 -3.79 12.96 3.04
N HIS A 55 -4.12 13.61 1.91
CA HIS A 55 -3.96 13.01 0.58
C HIS A 55 -2.52 13.13 0.08
N ASN A 56 -1.93 14.32 0.19
CA ASN A 56 -0.60 14.60 -0.37
C ASN A 56 0.51 13.83 0.35
N ALA A 57 0.43 13.63 1.66
CA ALA A 57 1.46 12.89 2.40
C ALA A 57 1.57 11.44 1.91
N TYR A 58 0.43 10.78 1.69
CA TYR A 58 0.39 9.46 1.09
C TYR A 58 1.06 9.46 -0.29
N LEU A 59 0.66 10.38 -1.17
CA LEU A 59 1.19 10.45 -2.54
C LEU A 59 2.68 10.79 -2.59
N LEU A 60 3.14 11.71 -1.74
CA LEU A 60 4.54 12.13 -1.68
C LEU A 60 5.44 10.96 -1.28
N VAL A 61 5.08 10.23 -0.22
CA VAL A 61 5.85 9.07 0.23
C VAL A 61 5.76 7.95 -0.80
N PHE A 62 4.57 7.72 -1.35
CA PHE A 62 4.37 6.73 -2.41
C PHE A 62 5.28 7.01 -3.62
N ALA A 63 5.16 8.20 -4.22
CA ALA A 63 5.88 8.57 -5.43
C ALA A 63 7.39 8.65 -5.23
N SER A 64 7.84 9.17 -4.09
CA SER A 64 9.28 9.29 -3.80
C SER A 64 9.96 7.94 -3.56
N LEU A 65 9.26 6.98 -2.97
CA LEU A 65 9.83 5.69 -2.59
C LEU A 65 9.52 4.54 -3.55
N MET A 66 8.52 4.68 -4.44
CA MET A 66 8.15 3.63 -5.38
C MET A 66 9.33 3.20 -6.27
N LEU A 67 10.07 4.17 -6.82
CA LEU A 67 11.23 3.90 -7.67
C LEU A 67 12.38 3.26 -6.86
N PRO A 68 12.83 3.83 -5.72
CA PRO A 68 13.83 3.18 -4.86
C PRO A 68 13.47 1.75 -4.45
N PHE A 69 12.24 1.52 -3.96
CA PHE A 69 11.83 0.18 -3.52
C PHE A 69 11.64 -0.80 -4.66
N GLY A 70 11.29 -0.35 -5.87
CA GLY A 70 11.28 -1.19 -7.06
C GLY A 70 12.68 -1.78 -7.34
N VAL A 71 13.71 -0.93 -7.35
CA VAL A 71 15.11 -1.36 -7.54
C VAL A 71 15.58 -2.24 -6.37
N PHE A 72 15.18 -1.89 -5.15
CA PHE A 72 15.55 -2.64 -3.95
C PHE A 72 14.91 -4.05 -3.92
N ALA A 73 13.68 -4.18 -4.44
CA ALA A 73 12.98 -5.45 -4.55
C ALA A 73 13.69 -6.44 -5.49
N ASP A 74 14.28 -5.92 -6.56
CA ASP A 74 15.04 -6.73 -7.50
C ASP A 74 16.33 -7.29 -6.89
N ARG A 75 16.90 -6.61 -5.87
CA ARG A 75 18.10 -7.08 -5.15
C ARG A 75 17.82 -8.04 -4.01
N ILE A 76 16.84 -7.74 -3.15
CA ILE A 76 16.58 -8.52 -1.91
C ILE A 76 15.65 -9.72 -2.14
N GLY A 77 14.91 -9.69 -3.25
CA GLY A 77 13.94 -10.70 -3.61
C GLY A 77 12.51 -10.21 -3.40
N ARG A 78 11.77 -10.18 -4.52
CA ARG A 78 10.39 -9.68 -4.65
C ARG A 78 9.45 -10.22 -3.58
N LYS A 79 9.48 -11.53 -3.30
CA LYS A 79 8.59 -12.16 -2.31
C LYS A 79 8.80 -11.63 -0.88
N ARG A 80 10.05 -11.42 -0.45
CA ARG A 80 10.36 -10.92 0.90
C ARG A 80 9.89 -9.48 1.06
N LEU A 81 10.17 -8.65 0.05
CA LEU A 81 9.79 -7.25 0.09
C LEU A 81 8.26 -7.08 0.05
N LEU A 82 7.54 -7.91 -0.71
CA LEU A 82 6.07 -7.94 -0.70
C LEU A 82 5.52 -8.17 0.72
N MET A 83 6.06 -9.15 1.46
CA MET A 83 5.61 -9.44 2.82
C MET A 83 5.91 -8.29 3.78
N VAL A 84 7.07 -7.64 3.64
CA VAL A 84 7.42 -6.45 4.44
C VAL A 84 6.48 -5.30 4.14
N GLY A 85 6.23 -5.00 2.86
CA GLY A 85 5.30 -3.94 2.44
C GLY A 85 3.89 -4.17 2.98
N LEU A 86 3.41 -5.41 2.93
CA LEU A 86 2.10 -5.78 3.46
C LEU A 86 2.04 -5.64 4.99
N ALA A 87 3.10 -6.03 5.71
CA ALA A 87 3.18 -5.86 7.15
C ALA A 87 3.19 -4.38 7.54
N VAL A 88 3.97 -3.54 6.84
CA VAL A 88 4.01 -2.09 7.04
C VAL A 88 2.63 -1.48 6.79
N PHE A 89 1.98 -1.84 5.68
CA PHE A 89 0.66 -1.33 5.35
C PHE A 89 -0.39 -1.72 6.41
N GLY A 90 -0.41 -2.98 6.83
CA GLY A 90 -1.34 -3.47 7.85
C GLY A 90 -1.14 -2.80 9.20
N LEU A 91 0.12 -2.63 9.64
CA LEU A 91 0.43 -1.94 10.90
C LEU A 91 0.08 -0.45 10.83
N ALA A 92 0.36 0.22 9.71
CA ALA A 92 0.01 1.62 9.50
C ALA A 92 -1.52 1.81 9.49
N SER A 93 -2.27 0.86 8.91
CA SER A 93 -3.73 0.89 8.93
C SER A 93 -4.30 0.69 10.33
N ALA A 94 -3.71 -0.21 11.13
CA ALA A 94 -4.11 -0.38 12.53
C ALA A 94 -3.79 0.86 13.38
N TYR A 95 -2.65 1.51 13.09
CA TYR A 95 -2.30 2.78 13.73
C TYR A 95 -3.33 3.88 13.41
N ALA A 96 -3.79 3.96 12.16
CA ALA A 96 -4.78 4.95 11.73
C ALA A 96 -6.14 4.84 12.45
N MET A 97 -6.43 3.72 13.14
CA MET A 97 -7.65 3.55 13.94
C MET A 97 -7.63 4.30 15.27
N ASN A 98 -6.44 4.60 15.82
CA ASN A 98 -6.26 5.23 17.13
C ASN A 98 -5.72 6.66 17.01
N VAL A 99 -6.21 7.41 16.02
CA VAL A 99 -5.72 8.76 15.73
C VAL A 99 -6.64 9.79 16.35
N ASP A 100 -6.07 10.67 17.18
CA ASP A 100 -6.80 11.73 17.89
C ASP A 100 -6.47 13.12 17.34
N THR A 101 -5.46 13.24 16.46
CA THR A 101 -5.06 14.52 15.86
C THR A 101 -4.87 14.45 14.34
N PRO A 102 -5.05 15.57 13.61
CA PRO A 102 -4.74 15.63 12.17
C PRO A 102 -3.31 15.21 11.85
N GLY A 103 -2.32 15.62 12.66
CA GLY A 103 -0.91 15.30 12.44
C GLY A 103 -0.61 13.80 12.49
N GLU A 104 -1.23 13.09 13.44
CA GLU A 104 -1.14 11.63 13.53
C GLU A 104 -1.76 10.93 12.32
N LEU A 105 -2.85 11.48 11.77
CA LEU A 105 -3.47 10.94 10.55
C LEU A 105 -2.55 11.12 9.35
N ILE A 106 -1.91 12.29 9.21
CA ILE A 106 -0.92 12.57 8.16
C ILE A 106 0.24 11.57 8.26
N LEU A 107 0.76 11.32 9.47
CA LEU A 107 1.80 10.32 9.71
C LEU A 107 1.34 8.91 9.34
N GLY A 108 0.13 8.51 9.74
CA GLY A 108 -0.45 7.22 9.36
C GLY A 108 -0.54 7.07 7.84
N ARG A 109 -0.99 8.11 7.14
CA ARG A 109 -1.08 8.16 5.67
C ARG A 109 0.27 8.07 4.99
N ALA A 110 1.29 8.75 5.53
CA ALA A 110 2.67 8.63 5.07
C ALA A 110 3.17 7.18 5.19
N LEU A 111 2.93 6.52 6.33
CA LEU A 111 3.33 5.12 6.56
C LEU A 111 2.58 4.15 5.63
N MET A 112 1.28 4.38 5.37
CA MET A 112 0.51 3.61 4.39
C MET A 112 1.07 3.80 2.98
N GLY A 113 1.44 5.02 2.59
CA GLY A 113 2.10 5.34 1.33
C GLY A 113 3.44 4.59 1.17
N LEU A 114 4.19 4.43 2.26
CA LEU A 114 5.43 3.64 2.28
C LEU A 114 5.16 2.16 2.00
N GLY A 115 4.16 1.57 2.66
CA GLY A 115 3.73 0.19 2.39
C GLY A 115 3.29 0.00 0.93
N ALA A 116 2.51 0.94 0.40
CA ALA A 116 2.01 0.92 -0.97
C ALA A 116 3.14 1.07 -2.02
N ALA A 117 4.16 1.89 -1.73
CA ALA A 117 5.34 2.08 -2.57
C ALA A 117 6.14 0.79 -2.76
N ILE A 118 6.14 -0.06 -1.74
CA ILE A 118 6.78 -1.37 -1.76
C ILE A 118 5.94 -2.38 -2.55
N VAL A 119 4.63 -2.44 -2.26
CA VAL A 119 3.76 -3.49 -2.80
C VAL A 119 3.53 -3.31 -4.31
N THR A 120 3.29 -2.09 -4.78
CA THR A 120 2.90 -1.81 -6.17
C THR A 120 3.89 -2.34 -7.23
N PRO A 121 5.18 -1.96 -7.22
CA PRO A 121 6.13 -2.42 -8.22
C PRO A 121 6.37 -3.93 -8.14
N VAL A 122 6.38 -4.48 -6.92
CA VAL A 122 6.61 -5.91 -6.68
C VAL A 122 5.47 -6.77 -7.20
N SER A 123 4.23 -6.28 -7.07
CA SER A 123 3.02 -6.94 -7.58
C SER A 123 3.07 -7.05 -9.10
N LEU A 124 3.38 -5.95 -9.79
CA LEU A 124 3.49 -5.91 -11.24
C LEU A 124 4.62 -6.81 -11.76
N ALA A 125 5.73 -6.88 -11.02
CA ALA A 125 6.88 -7.69 -11.38
C ALA A 125 6.70 -9.20 -11.08
N LEU A 126 5.77 -9.57 -10.19
CA LEU A 126 5.43 -10.96 -9.88
C LEU A 126 4.42 -11.56 -10.87
N LEU A 127 3.53 -10.73 -11.43
CA LEU A 127 2.50 -11.18 -12.37
C LEU A 127 3.05 -12.01 -13.56
N PRO A 128 4.04 -11.54 -14.35
CA PRO A 128 4.59 -12.30 -15.49
C PRO A 128 5.42 -13.52 -15.09
N VAL A 129 5.84 -13.61 -13.82
CA VAL A 129 6.59 -14.76 -13.30
C VAL A 129 5.62 -15.85 -12.85
N LEU A 130 4.39 -15.48 -12.49
CA LEU A 130 3.36 -16.39 -12.00
C LEU A 130 2.36 -16.83 -13.10
N PHE A 131 2.29 -16.15 -14.24
CA PHE A 131 1.38 -16.44 -15.35
C PHE A 131 2.11 -16.25 -16.67
#